data_AF-A0A9E4QJM9-F1
#
_entry.id   AF-A0A9E4QJM9-F1
#
_cell.length_a   1.000
_cell.length_b   1.000
_cell.length_c   1.000
_cell.angle_alpha   90.00
_cell.angle_beta   90.00
_cell.angle_gamma   90.00
#
_symmetry.space_group_name_H-M   'P 1'
#
loop_
_entity.id
_entity.type
_entity.pdbx_description
1 polymer ?
#
loop_
_entity_poly.entity_id
_entity_poly.type
_entity_poly.pdbx_seq_one_letter_code
_entity_poly.pdbx_strand_id
1 'polypeptide(L)'
;MMRCKFLTFALAFTLILTASVADQWPLDVAAPSVTAESIRGDVDGDGRVNSIDAFHLIQLRAGIMGPDPNEELYEKADLNDDGLLDGLDALLILQFHAGLIENL
;
A
#
# COMPACT_ATOMS: atom_id res chain seq x y z
N MET A 1 -25.05 25.09 -31.38
CA MET A 1 -24.40 24.41 -32.53
C MET A 1 -23.65 23.18 -32.01
N MET A 2 -23.83 22.02 -32.65
CA MET A 2 -23.13 20.71 -32.51
C MET A 2 -23.20 20.04 -31.11
N ARG A 3 -23.89 18.92 -30.83
CA ARG A 3 -24.32 17.71 -31.58
C ARG A 3 -23.16 16.90 -32.22
N CYS A 4 -22.57 15.99 -31.44
CA CYS A 4 -21.90 14.75 -31.89
C CYS A 4 -22.55 13.58 -31.11
N LYS A 5 -23.63 12.96 -31.59
CA LYS A 5 -23.67 11.80 -32.50
C LYS A 5 -22.88 10.59 -31.99
N PHE A 6 -23.51 9.74 -31.18
CA PHE A 6 -23.31 8.29 -31.20
C PHE A 6 -24.63 7.60 -30.85
N LEU A 7 -25.61 7.76 -31.74
CA LEU A 7 -26.78 6.89 -31.80
C LEU A 7 -26.80 6.25 -33.18
N THR A 8 -26.34 5.01 -33.26
CA THR A 8 -26.67 4.05 -34.32
C THR A 8 -26.52 2.68 -33.65
N PHE A 9 -27.62 2.07 -33.19
CA PHE A 9 -28.35 1.02 -33.93
C PHE A 9 -27.44 -0.21 -34.19
N ALA A 10 -27.77 -1.46 -33.87
CA ALA A 10 -29.05 -2.02 -33.50
C ALA A 10 -28.85 -3.48 -33.04
N LEU A 11 -29.58 -3.89 -32.01
CA LEU A 11 -30.55 -4.99 -32.11
C LEU A 11 -30.00 -6.40 -32.42
N ALA A 12 -29.54 -7.11 -31.39
CA ALA A 12 -29.89 -8.51 -31.17
C ALA A 12 -29.23 -9.06 -29.89
N PHE A 13 -29.66 -8.64 -28.70
CA PHE A 13 -29.67 -9.61 -27.58
C PHE A 13 -30.50 -9.16 -26.37
N THR A 14 -31.58 -8.42 -26.58
CA THR A 14 -32.57 -8.18 -25.53
C THR A 14 -33.69 -9.22 -25.63
N LEU A 15 -33.41 -10.51 -25.34
CA LEU A 15 -34.46 -11.46 -24.90
C LEU A 15 -33.93 -12.84 -24.45
N ILE A 16 -33.19 -12.92 -23.33
CA ILE A 16 -33.32 -14.10 -22.46
C ILE A 16 -33.58 -13.59 -21.05
N LEU A 17 -34.85 -13.28 -20.80
CA LEU A 17 -35.41 -13.03 -19.48
C LEU A 17 -35.65 -14.39 -18.81
N THR A 18 -34.70 -14.88 -18.01
CA THR A 18 -34.93 -15.74 -16.83
C THR A 18 -33.62 -15.88 -16.04
N ALA A 19 -33.33 -14.97 -15.11
CA ALA A 19 -32.53 -15.31 -13.93
C ALA A 19 -32.80 -14.27 -12.84
N SER A 20 -33.56 -14.70 -11.85
CA SER A 20 -34.01 -14.00 -10.66
C SER A 20 -32.89 -13.72 -9.64
N VAL A 21 -31.72 -13.22 -10.06
CA VAL A 21 -30.65 -12.78 -9.13
C VAL A 21 -29.84 -11.62 -9.73
N ALA A 22 -30.46 -10.46 -9.92
CA ALA A 22 -29.72 -9.22 -10.20
C ALA A 22 -30.03 -8.08 -9.20
N ASP A 23 -30.95 -8.29 -8.26
CA ASP A 23 -31.29 -7.32 -7.21
C ASP A 23 -30.73 -7.70 -5.82
N GLN A 24 -29.75 -8.60 -5.77
CA GLN A 24 -28.89 -8.78 -4.60
C GLN A 24 -27.43 -8.54 -4.99
N TRP A 25 -27.06 -7.26 -5.04
CA TRP A 25 -25.95 -6.69 -4.26
C TRP A 25 -25.43 -5.38 -4.88
N PRO A 26 -25.64 -4.22 -4.24
CA PRO A 26 -24.51 -3.46 -3.79
C PRO A 26 -24.05 -4.12 -2.48
N LEU A 27 -22.98 -4.92 -2.52
CA LEU A 27 -22.19 -5.01 -1.32
C LEU A 27 -21.59 -3.61 -1.16
N ASP A 28 -22.26 -2.74 -0.41
CA ASP A 28 -21.60 -1.74 0.43
C ASP A 28 -20.79 -2.47 1.52
N VAL A 29 -20.02 -3.50 1.13
CA VAL A 29 -18.78 -3.77 1.83
C VAL A 29 -17.92 -2.60 1.38
N ALA A 30 -17.96 -1.54 2.19
CA ALA A 30 -16.75 -0.77 2.39
C ALA A 30 -15.63 -1.81 2.40
N ALA A 31 -14.82 -1.84 1.33
CA ALA A 31 -13.55 -2.53 1.39
C ALA A 31 -13.00 -2.12 2.75
N PRO A 32 -12.70 -3.06 3.67
CA PRO A 32 -12.21 -2.65 4.96
C PRO A 32 -11.10 -1.69 4.65
N SER A 33 -11.28 -0.41 4.99
CA SER A 33 -10.15 0.47 5.15
C SER A 33 -9.52 -0.11 6.39
N VAL A 34 -8.77 -1.20 6.20
CA VAL A 34 -7.69 -1.57 7.06
C VAL A 34 -6.85 -0.31 6.96
N THR A 35 -7.07 0.60 7.92
CA THR A 35 -6.03 1.52 8.32
C THR A 35 -4.88 0.56 8.58
N ALA A 36 -4.00 0.41 7.58
CA ALA A 36 -2.86 -0.49 7.68
C ALA A 36 -2.23 -0.10 9.01
N GLU A 37 -2.33 -0.99 10.01
CA GLU A 37 -1.76 -0.67 11.30
C GLU A 37 -0.31 -0.38 11.01
N SER A 38 0.13 0.80 11.45
CA SER A 38 1.48 1.28 11.20
C SER A 38 2.45 0.34 11.93
N ILE A 39 2.97 -0.68 11.24
CA ILE A 39 3.94 -1.61 11.81
C ILE A 39 5.29 -0.89 11.85
N ARG A 40 5.88 -0.79 13.05
CA ARG A 40 7.22 -0.22 13.22
C ARG A 40 8.24 -1.10 12.49
N GLY A 41 9.07 -0.49 11.65
CA GLY A 41 10.03 -1.17 10.78
C GLY A 41 9.48 -1.65 9.42
N ASP A 42 8.17 -1.52 9.17
CA ASP A 42 7.54 -1.78 7.85
C ASP A 42 7.62 -0.50 7.01
N VAL A 43 8.67 -0.41 6.21
CA VAL A 43 9.04 0.78 5.43
C VAL A 43 8.33 0.79 4.08
N ASP A 44 8.07 -0.40 3.51
CA ASP A 44 7.43 -0.53 2.21
C ASP A 44 5.89 -0.67 2.27
N GLY A 45 5.34 -0.90 3.47
CA GLY A 45 3.92 -0.97 3.76
C GLY A 45 3.28 -2.30 3.39
N ASP A 46 4.05 -3.39 3.26
CA ASP A 46 3.54 -4.71 2.89
C ASP A 46 2.97 -5.51 4.09
N GLY A 47 3.07 -4.97 5.30
CA GLY A 47 2.60 -5.58 6.54
C GLY A 47 3.59 -6.56 7.16
N ARG A 48 4.85 -6.59 6.71
CA ARG A 48 5.92 -7.45 7.22
C ARG A 48 7.15 -6.58 7.50
N VAL A 49 8.00 -7.06 8.41
CA VAL A 49 9.29 -6.43 8.70
C VAL A 49 10.39 -7.39 8.27
N ASN A 50 11.08 -7.05 7.18
CA ASN A 50 12.09 -7.91 6.57
C ASN A 50 13.20 -7.12 5.85
N SER A 51 14.10 -7.83 5.17
CA SER A 51 15.23 -7.20 4.47
C SER A 51 14.84 -6.23 3.35
N ILE A 52 13.61 -6.34 2.81
CA ILE A 52 13.10 -5.44 1.78
C ILE A 52 12.89 -4.04 2.36
N ASP A 53 12.38 -3.92 3.59
CA ASP A 53 12.23 -2.65 4.30
C ASP A 53 13.57 -1.93 4.49
N ALA A 54 14.58 -2.68 4.94
CA ALA A 54 15.95 -2.17 5.09
C ALA A 54 16.52 -1.67 3.75
N PHE A 55 16.31 -2.43 2.67
CA PHE A 55 16.74 -2.01 1.34
C PHE A 55 16.00 -0.76 0.87
N HIS A 56 14.68 -0.69 1.10
CA HIS A 56 13.85 0.45 0.73
C HIS A 56 14.31 1.73 1.45
N LEU A 57 14.59 1.63 2.76
CA LEU A 57 15.12 2.73 3.57
C LEU A 57 16.44 3.25 2.99
N ILE A 58 17.39 2.37 2.68
CA ILE A 58 18.69 2.76 2.10
C ILE A 58 18.50 3.46 0.74
N GLN A 59 17.59 2.97 -0.09
CA GLN A 59 17.31 3.57 -1.41
C GLN A 59 16.69 4.97 -1.29
N LEU A 60 15.80 5.18 -0.32
CA LEU A 60 15.24 6.50 0.02
C LEU A 60 16.35 7.45 0.47
N ARG A 61 17.22 7.01 1.39
CA ARG A 61 18.34 7.82 1.89
C ARG A 61 19.41 8.12 0.84
N ALA A 62 19.58 7.23 -0.12
CA ALA A 62 20.44 7.47 -1.28
C ALA A 62 19.82 8.43 -2.31
N GLY A 63 18.56 8.85 -2.14
CA GLY A 63 17.83 9.68 -3.10
C GLY A 63 17.55 8.97 -4.42
N ILE A 64 17.58 7.63 -4.42
CA ILE A 64 17.36 6.81 -5.63
C ILE A 64 15.87 6.63 -5.88
N MET A 65 15.07 6.52 -4.82
CA MET A 65 13.63 6.33 -4.89
C MET A 65 12.91 7.56 -4.37
N GLY A 66 12.17 8.25 -5.25
CA GLY A 66 11.12 9.20 -4.89
C GLY A 66 11.51 10.40 -4.01
N PRO A 67 10.55 11.29 -3.72
CA PRO A 67 10.75 12.39 -2.77
C PRO A 67 10.89 11.87 -1.33
N ASP A 68 11.32 12.78 -0.44
CA ASP A 68 11.56 12.50 0.97
C ASP A 68 10.39 11.79 1.69
N PRO A 69 10.70 10.98 2.72
CA PRO A 69 9.70 10.33 3.57
C PRO A 69 8.61 11.30 4.02
N ASN A 70 7.35 10.86 4.00
CA ASN A 70 6.30 11.54 4.74
C ASN A 70 6.50 11.32 6.26
N GLU A 71 5.78 12.09 7.08
CA GLU A 71 5.90 12.03 8.55
C GLU A 71 5.61 10.62 9.10
N GLU A 72 4.65 9.92 8.50
CA GLU A 72 4.30 8.53 8.83
C GLU A 72 5.48 7.57 8.62
N LEU A 73 6.23 7.72 7.53
CA LEU A 73 7.39 6.88 7.26
C LEU A 73 8.53 7.17 8.25
N TYR A 74 8.70 8.43 8.66
CA TYR A 74 9.66 8.79 9.71
C TYR A 74 9.35 8.07 11.03
N GLU A 75 8.09 8.09 11.48
CA GLU A 75 7.69 7.43 12.74
C GLU A 75 7.88 5.91 12.73
N LYS A 76 7.72 5.28 11.56
CA LYS A 76 7.90 3.84 11.39
C LYS A 76 9.37 3.42 11.26
N ALA A 77 10.20 4.29 10.69
CA ALA A 77 11.51 3.91 10.19
C ALA A 77 12.68 4.50 10.99
N ASP A 78 12.47 5.53 11.83
CA ASP A 78 13.42 5.92 12.89
C ASP A 78 13.25 4.95 14.07
N LEU A 79 14.13 3.95 14.14
CA LEU A 79 14.01 2.81 15.05
C LEU A 79 14.84 2.98 16.32
N ASN A 80 15.86 3.84 16.29
CA ASN A 80 16.66 4.18 17.46
C ASN A 80 16.24 5.52 18.11
N ASP A 81 15.21 6.18 17.57
CA ASP A 81 14.64 7.44 18.03
C ASP A 81 15.67 8.59 18.12
N ASP A 82 16.67 8.59 17.23
CA ASP A 82 17.70 9.63 17.19
C ASP A 82 17.34 10.82 16.25
N GLY A 83 16.21 10.71 15.55
CA GLY A 83 15.71 11.71 14.61
C GLY A 83 16.39 11.66 13.24
N LEU A 84 17.27 10.70 12.99
CA LEU A 84 17.99 10.50 11.74
C LEU A 84 17.60 9.18 11.11
N LEU A 85 16.87 9.25 10.00
CA LEU A 85 16.62 8.06 9.20
C LEU A 85 17.91 7.64 8.48
N ASP A 86 18.62 6.60 8.91
CA ASP A 86 19.90 6.22 8.31
C ASP A 86 20.21 4.71 8.30
N GLY A 87 21.49 4.36 8.08
CA GLY A 87 21.92 2.97 8.01
C GLY A 87 21.80 2.20 9.33
N LEU A 88 21.74 2.89 10.47
CA LEU A 88 21.52 2.28 11.77
C LEU A 88 20.10 1.69 11.87
N ASP A 89 19.08 2.39 11.37
CA ASP A 89 17.71 1.88 11.32
C ASP A 89 17.60 0.66 10.41
N ALA A 90 18.21 0.73 9.22
CA ALA A 90 18.26 -0.41 8.31
C ALA A 90 18.95 -1.63 8.96
N LEU A 91 20.01 -1.39 9.75
CA LEU A 91 20.69 -2.46 10.49
C LEU A 91 19.79 -3.05 11.59
N LEU A 92 18.97 -2.25 12.28
CA LEU A 92 18.00 -2.75 13.26
C LEU A 92 16.96 -3.67 12.61
N ILE A 93 16.40 -3.28 11.47
CA ILE A 93 15.49 -4.13 10.68
C ILE A 93 16.14 -5.47 10.34
N LEU A 94 17.39 -5.46 9.86
CA LEU A 94 18.10 -6.68 9.49
C LEU A 94 18.39 -7.58 10.70
N GLN A 95 18.76 -6.99 11.85
CA GLN A 95 18.95 -7.74 13.09
C GLN A 95 17.65 -8.37 13.57
N PHE A 96 16.54 -7.64 13.51
CA PHE A 96 15.22 -8.15 13.87
C PHE A 96 14.81 -9.29 12.94
N HIS A 97 14.91 -9.09 11.62
CA HIS A 97 14.58 -10.12 10.63
C HIS A 97 15.42 -11.39 10.78
N ALA A 98 16.70 -11.24 11.17
CA ALA A 98 17.59 -12.36 11.45
C ALA A 98 17.35 -13.05 12.81
N GLY A 99 16.47 -12.51 13.65
CA GLY A 99 16.21 -13.01 15.01
C GLY A 99 17.35 -12.75 15.98
N LEU A 100 18.21 -11.75 15.73
CA LEU A 100 19.28 -11.34 16.63
C LEU A 100 18.76 -10.43 17.75
N ILE A 101 17.68 -9.71 17.49
CA ILE A 101 16.92 -8.92 18.45
C ILE A 101 15.44 -9.30 18.36
N GLU A 102 14.73 -9.21 19.48
CA GLU A 102 13.33 -9.66 19.58
C GLU A 102 12.32 -8.55 19.26
N ASN A 103 12.76 -7.28 19.31
CA ASN A 103 11.90 -6.11 19.11
C ASN A 103 12.66 -4.96 18.44
N LEU A 104 11.87 -4.04 17.86
CA LEU A 104 12.27 -2.74 17.33
C LEU A 104 11.76 -1.61 18.24
#